data_AF-A0A1J3HKL4-F1
#
_entry.id   AF-A0A1J3HKL4-F1
#
_cell.length_a   1.000
_cell.length_b   1.000
_cell.length_c   1.000
_cell.angle_alpha   90.00
_cell.angle_beta   90.00
_cell.angle_gamma   90.00
#
_symmetry.space_group_name_H-M   'P 1'
#
loop_
_entity.id
_entity.type
_entity.pdbx_description
1 polymer ?
#
loop_
_entity_poly.entity_id
_entity_poly.type
_entity_poly.pdbx_seq_one_letter_code
_entity_poly.pdbx_strand_id
1 'polypeptide(L)'
;ASLGRQLHCQCVKFGFLDDVSVGTSLVDTYMKGSNFKDGRNVFEEMKERNVVTWTTLISGYARNSSNEEVLTLFMRMQEEGTQPNSFTFA
;
A
#
# COMPACT_ATOMS: atom_id res chain seq x y z
N ALA A 1 5.86 -13.18 -9.06
CA ALA A 1 6.70 -12.04 -8.61
C ALA A 1 7.38 -11.24 -9.74
N SER A 2 7.20 -11.56 -11.04
CA SER A 2 7.80 -10.80 -12.16
C SER A 2 6.88 -9.71 -12.73
N LEU A 3 5.59 -10.01 -12.91
CA LEU A 3 4.64 -9.09 -13.54
C LEU A 3 4.38 -7.80 -12.74
N GLY A 4 4.24 -7.89 -11.41
CA GLY A 4 4.04 -6.70 -10.56
C GLY A 4 5.18 -5.68 -10.70
N ARG A 5 6.43 -6.16 -10.77
CA ARG A 5 7.61 -5.32 -11.01
C ARG A 5 7.66 -4.72 -12.40
N GLN A 6 7.27 -5.48 -13.43
CA GLN A 6 7.17 -4.94 -14.79
C GLN A 6 6.12 -3.83 -14.88
N LEU A 7 4.93 -4.04 -14.29
CA LEU A 7 3.88 -3.03 -14.23
C LEU A 7 4.33 -1.79 -13.45
N HIS A 8 4.93 -1.97 -12.28
CA HIS A 8 5.49 -0.87 -11.47
C HIS A 8 6.51 -0.06 -12.26
N CYS A 9 7.46 -0.70 -12.97
CA CYS A 9 8.41 0.01 -13.84
C CYS A 9 7.71 0.84 -14.93
N GLN A 10 6.66 0.32 -15.56
CA GLN A 10 5.89 1.09 -16.56
C GLN A 10 5.16 2.28 -15.91
N CYS A 11 4.54 2.07 -14.75
CA CYS A 11 3.87 3.13 -14.01
C CYS A 11 4.83 4.26 -13.62
N VAL A 12 6.04 3.94 -13.14
CA VAL A 12 7.09 4.93 -12.86
C VAL A 12 7.50 5.65 -14.15
N LYS A 13 7.80 4.89 -15.22
CA LYS A 13 8.29 5.45 -16.50
C LYS A 13 7.33 6.44 -17.14
N PHE A 14 6.02 6.20 -17.02
CA PHE A 14 4.98 7.04 -17.61
C PHE A 14 4.31 7.99 -16.62
N GLY A 15 4.74 8.01 -15.36
CA GLY A 15 4.19 8.92 -14.33
C GLY A 15 2.82 8.54 -13.78
N PHE A 16 2.37 7.30 -13.98
CA PHE A 16 1.05 6.85 -13.50
C PHE A 16 0.96 6.64 -11.99
N LEU A 17 2.09 6.68 -11.25
CA LEU A 17 2.07 6.61 -9.79
C LEU A 17 1.44 7.84 -9.12
N ASP A 18 1.29 8.94 -9.84
CA ASP A 18 0.58 10.13 -9.35
C ASP A 18 -0.94 9.88 -9.26
N ASP A 19 -1.47 8.87 -9.96
CA ASP A 19 -2.86 8.44 -9.81
C ASP A 19 -3.00 7.50 -8.59
N VAL A 20 -3.76 7.96 -7.58
CA VAL A 20 -3.96 7.23 -6.33
C VAL A 20 -4.57 5.83 -6.55
N SER A 21 -5.39 5.65 -7.59
CA SER A 21 -6.03 4.37 -7.90
C SER A 21 -5.03 3.39 -8.51
N VAL A 22 -4.13 3.86 -9.37
CA VAL A 22 -3.02 3.06 -9.92
C VAL A 22 -2.06 2.65 -8.81
N GLY A 23 -1.64 3.61 -7.97
CA GLY A 23 -0.76 3.34 -6.83
C GLY A 23 -1.37 2.31 -5.87
N THR A 24 -2.64 2.48 -5.50
CA THR A 24 -3.37 1.54 -4.63
C THR A 24 -3.44 0.14 -5.24
N SER A 25 -3.66 0.02 -6.55
CA SER A 25 -3.70 -1.28 -7.25
C SER A 25 -2.35 -1.99 -7.26
N LEU A 26 -1.26 -1.23 -7.38
CA LEU A 26 0.10 -1.78 -7.28
C LEU A 26 0.43 -2.24 -5.86
N VAL A 27 0.05 -1.45 -4.84
CA VAL A 27 0.18 -1.86 -3.43
C VAL A 27 -0.59 -3.17 -3.19
N ASP A 28 -1.86 -3.26 -3.59
CA ASP A 28 -2.66 -4.48 -3.45
C ASP A 28 -2.03 -5.69 -4.15
N THR A 29 -1.51 -5.48 -5.36
CA THR A 29 -0.81 -6.53 -6.13
C THR A 29 0.39 -7.10 -5.39
N TYR A 30 1.21 -6.22 -4.78
CA TYR A 30 2.38 -6.65 -4.02
C TYR A 30 2.04 -7.28 -2.68
N MET A 31 1.04 -6.72 -1.97
CA MET A 31 0.60 -7.21 -0.66
C MET A 31 -0.16 -8.54 -0.71
N LYS A 32 -0.80 -8.86 -1.84
CA LYS A 32 -1.36 -10.21 -2.10
C LYS A 32 -0.29 -11.23 -2.49
N GLY A 33 0.88 -10.78 -2.93
CA GLY A 33 2.03 -11.62 -3.22
C GLY A 33 2.94 -11.79 -2.00
N SER A 34 4.16 -12.30 -2.23
CA SER A 34 5.21 -12.42 -1.20
C SER A 34 6.19 -11.22 -1.20
N ASN A 35 5.84 -10.13 -1.89
CA ASN A 35 6.74 -9.01 -2.19
C ASN A 35 6.35 -7.76 -1.38
N PHE A 36 6.16 -7.90 -0.08
CA PHE A 36 5.68 -6.82 0.80
C PHE A 36 6.58 -5.58 0.79
N LYS A 37 7.90 -5.77 0.67
CA LYS A 37 8.86 -4.68 0.56
C LYS A 37 8.60 -3.80 -0.66
N ASP A 38 8.29 -4.42 -1.81
CA ASP A 38 7.98 -3.68 -3.04
C ASP A 38 6.65 -2.92 -2.87
N GLY A 39 5.65 -3.53 -2.22
CA GLY A 39 4.37 -2.87 -1.90
C GLY A 39 4.53 -1.67 -0.97
N ARG A 40 5.41 -1.78 0.03
CA ARG A 40 5.78 -0.66 0.91
C ARG A 40 6.50 0.44 0.14
N ASN A 41 7.41 0.11 -0.76
CA ASN A 41 8.13 1.10 -1.57
C ASN A 41 7.16 1.89 -2.46
N VAL A 42 6.24 1.20 -3.16
CA VAL A 42 5.18 1.89 -3.93
C VAL A 42 4.40 2.85 -3.04
N PHE A 43 3.99 2.41 -1.85
CA PHE A 43 3.25 3.25 -0.91
C PHE A 43 4.03 4.51 -0.51
N GLU A 44 5.34 4.42 -0.27
CA GLU A 44 6.17 5.59 0.04
C GLU A 44 6.44 6.49 -1.17
N GLU A 45 6.42 5.94 -2.40
CA GLU A 45 6.57 6.69 -3.65
C GLU A 45 5.30 7.49 -4.02
N MET A 46 4.14 7.16 -3.45
CA MET A 46 2.87 7.83 -3.74
C MET A 46 2.79 9.23 -3.12
N LYS A 47 2.51 10.25 -3.95
CA LYS A 47 2.28 11.63 -3.50
C LYS A 47 0.98 11.78 -2.71
N GLU A 48 -0.08 11.10 -3.16
CA GLU A 48 -1.38 11.10 -2.52
C GLU A 48 -1.74 9.68 -2.07
N ARG A 49 -2.28 9.57 -0.86
CA ARG A 49 -2.71 8.32 -0.25
C ARG A 49 -4.07 8.55 0.39
N ASN A 50 -5.04 7.68 0.10
CA ASN A 50 -6.36 7.78 0.69
C ASN A 50 -6.61 6.62 1.67
N VAL A 51 -7.79 6.61 2.31
CA VAL A 51 -8.19 5.56 3.26
C VAL A 51 -8.05 4.17 2.65
N VAL A 52 -8.39 4.01 1.37
CA VAL A 52 -8.29 2.72 0.67
C VAL A 52 -6.83 2.30 0.58
N THR A 53 -5.92 3.17 0.13
CA THR A 53 -4.48 2.88 0.05
C THR A 53 -3.91 2.41 1.39
N TRP A 54 -4.24 3.11 2.48
CA TRP A 54 -3.83 2.75 3.83
C TRP A 54 -4.37 1.38 4.26
N THR A 55 -5.67 1.17 4.09
CA THR A 55 -6.31 -0.10 4.45
C THR A 55 -5.74 -1.28 3.67
N THR A 56 -5.48 -1.10 2.37
CA THR A 56 -4.85 -2.13 1.52
C THR A 56 -3.48 -2.54 2.06
N LEU A 57 -2.64 -1.56 2.44
CA LEU A 57 -1.33 -1.85 3.00
C LEU A 57 -1.44 -2.55 4.36
N ILE A 58 -2.25 -2.02 5.27
CA ILE A 58 -2.43 -2.55 6.63
C ILE A 58 -2.98 -3.98 6.61
N SER A 59 -4.08 -4.22 5.87
CA SER A 59 -4.63 -5.56 5.71
C SER A 59 -3.64 -6.52 5.03
N GLY A 60 -2.80 -5.99 4.13
CA GLY A 60 -1.69 -6.72 3.54
C GLY A 60 -0.69 -7.25 4.57
N TYR A 61 -0.26 -6.40 5.50
CA TYR A 61 0.66 -6.82 6.58
C TYR A 61 -0.01 -7.74 7.60
N ALA A 62 -1.27 -7.48 7.95
CA ALA A 62 -2.03 -8.30 8.90
C ALA A 62 -2.17 -9.76 8.44
N ARG A 63 -2.45 -9.99 7.15
CA ARG A 63 -2.55 -11.34 6.55
C ARG A 63 -1.26 -12.14 6.60
N ASN A 64 -0.11 -11.48 6.78
CA ASN A 64 1.21 -12.08 6.71
C ASN A 64 1.95 -12.05 8.07
N SER A 65 1.19 -11.91 9.16
CA SER A 65 1.66 -12.02 10.56
C SER A 65 2.66 -10.94 11.02
N SER A 66 2.72 -9.79 10.36
CA SER A 66 3.59 -8.66 10.73
C SER A 66 2.85 -7.70 11.68
N ASN A 67 2.59 -8.16 12.91
CA ASN A 67 1.72 -7.45 13.85
C ASN A 67 2.29 -6.10 14.33
N GLU A 68 3.61 -5.97 14.41
CA GLU A 68 4.27 -4.72 14.82
C GLU A 68 4.07 -3.63 13.76
N GLU A 69 4.27 -3.97 12.49
CA GLU A 69 4.09 -3.08 11.35
C GLU A 69 2.64 -2.64 11.19
N VAL A 70 1.67 -3.52 11.44
CA VAL A 70 0.24 -3.17 11.41
C VAL A 70 -0.05 -2.02 12.37
N LEU A 71 0.44 -2.09 13.62
CA LEU A 71 0.22 -1.04 14.62
C LEU A 71 0.95 0.25 14.25
N THR A 72 2.20 0.17 13.80
CA THR A 72 2.96 1.34 13.34
C THR A 72 2.26 2.05 12.18
N LEU A 73 1.74 1.29 11.21
CA LEU A 73 1.03 1.85 10.06
C LEU A 73 -0.30 2.47 10.44
N PHE A 74 -1.04 1.82 11.35
CA PHE A 74 -2.28 2.36 11.87
C PHE A 74 -2.08 3.71 12.56
N MET A 75 -1.07 3.81 13.43
CA MET A 75 -0.73 5.08 14.09
C MET A 75 -0.35 6.16 13.08
N ARG A 76 0.50 5.83 12.11
CA ARG A 76 0.91 6.78 11.05
C ARG A 76 -0.29 7.25 10.21
N MET A 77 -1.24 6.37 9.90
CA MET A 77 -2.47 6.73 9.18
C MET A 77 -3.25 7.83 9.92
N GLN A 78 -3.36 7.72 11.24
CA GLN A 78 -4.04 8.70 12.08
C GLN A 78 -3.27 10.01 12.21
N GLU A 79 -1.93 9.94 12.35
CA GLU A 79 -1.05 11.12 12.40
C GLU A 79 -1.09 11.93 11.10
N GLU A 80 -1.20 11.26 9.95
CA GLU A 80 -1.39 11.90 8.64
C GLU A 80 -2.84 12.36 8.40
N GLY A 81 -3.70 12.34 9.42
CA GLY A 81 -5.07 12.86 9.38
C GLY A 81 -6.07 12.00 8.60
N THR A 82 -5.69 10.78 8.21
CA THR A 82 -6.58 9.87 7.50
C THR A 82 -7.37 9.04 8.50
N GLN A 83 -8.70 9.13 8.50
CA GLN A 83 -9.52 8.37 9.45
C GLN A 83 -9.57 6.88 9.07
N PRO A 84 -9.24 5.97 10.00
CA PRO A 84 -9.48 4.54 9.81
C PRO A 84 -10.95 4.23 9.52
N ASN A 85 -11.21 3.24 8.67
CA ASN A 85 -12.57 2.77 8.38
C ASN A 85 -12.77 1.33 8.91
N SER A 86 -13.96 0.77 8.71
CA SER A 86 -14.29 -0.59 9.14
C SER A 86 -13.34 -1.66 8.60
N PHE A 87 -12.71 -1.46 7.43
CA PHE A 87 -11.73 -2.38 6.86
C PHE A 87 -10.35 -2.29 7.51
N THR A 88 -10.01 -1.18 8.18
CA THR A 88 -8.75 -1.07 8.92
C THR A 88 -8.72 -1.97 10.15
N PHE A 89 -9.89 -2.25 10.75
CA PHE A 89 -10.04 -3.01 12.00
C PHE A 89 -10.40 -4.49 11.79
N ALA A 90 -10.62 -4.93 10.55
CA ALA A 90 -11.07 -6.28 10.18
C ALA A 90 -9.89 -7.19 9.83
#